data_AF-X1U0Z2-F1
#
_entry.id   AF-X1U0Z2-F1
#
_cell.length_a   1.000
_cell.length_b   1.000
_cell.length_c   1.000
_cell.angle_alpha   90.00
_cell.angle_beta   90.00
_cell.angle_gamma   90.00
#
_symmetry.space_group_name_H-M   'P 1'
#
loop_
_entity.id
_entity.type
_entity.pdbx_description
1 polymer ?
#
loop_
_entity_poly.entity_id
_entity_poly.type
_entity_poly.pdbx_seq_one_letter_code
_entity_poly.pdbx_strand_id
1 'polypeptide(L)'
;MIVSQKDFGLIGDMVFFNECGEKLDLIVSWNKGEDFMSLGLGHFIWYQKDKDNRFEESFPRLLNFIREKGRKIPVWLEEMERNGYPWRNRQELLQNLHKDDLAKLRRFLHDTLPLQALFLFERLNDALPKMLKVAAPDSRKNVEYQFCRLAHTPGGIYALVDYVNFKGEGVLQNESYNEVRWGLLQVLENMSGRDRDISALNEFVLNAKKLLKQRVLNAPVGIDESRWLSG
;
A
#
# COMPACT_ATOMS: atom_id res chain seq x y z
N MET A 1 18.01 10.96 -2.14
CA MET A 1 17.06 9.90 -2.52
C MET A 1 17.78 8.58 -2.31
N ILE A 2 17.26 7.71 -1.44
CA ILE A 2 17.95 6.46 -1.05
C ILE A 2 17.68 5.37 -2.10
N VAL A 3 16.50 5.40 -2.72
CA VAL A 3 16.21 4.70 -3.97
C VAL A 3 16.45 5.66 -5.13
N SER A 4 17.27 5.27 -6.11
CA SER A 4 17.71 6.15 -7.19
C SER A 4 16.67 6.25 -8.31
N GLN A 5 16.84 7.25 -9.18
CA GLN A 5 16.00 7.42 -10.37
C GLN A 5 16.17 6.29 -11.41
N LYS A 6 17.27 5.53 -11.34
CA LYS A 6 17.45 4.30 -12.14
C LYS A 6 16.61 3.15 -11.59
N ASP A 7 16.49 3.06 -10.27
CA ASP A 7 15.62 2.09 -9.61
C ASP A 7 14.15 2.42 -9.89
N PHE A 8 13.80 3.70 -10.04
CA PHE A 8 12.46 4.15 -10.46
C PHE A 8 12.00 3.57 -11.81
N GLY A 9 12.88 3.48 -12.81
CA GLY A 9 12.54 2.86 -14.10
C GLY A 9 12.21 1.38 -13.95
N LEU A 10 12.99 0.65 -13.16
CA LEU A 10 12.77 -0.76 -12.85
C LEU A 10 11.50 -0.99 -12.01
N ILE A 11 11.14 -0.06 -11.12
CA ILE A 11 9.93 -0.10 -10.29
C ILE A 11 8.69 0.20 -11.12
N GLY A 12 8.76 1.23 -11.95
CA GLY A 12 7.70 1.57 -12.90
C GLY A 12 7.40 0.36 -13.78
N ASP A 13 8.42 -0.25 -14.36
CA ASP A 13 8.25 -1.42 -15.23
C ASP A 13 7.80 -2.66 -14.43
N MET A 14 8.34 -2.96 -13.25
CA MET A 14 7.92 -4.17 -12.49
C MET A 14 6.53 -4.07 -11.87
N VAL A 15 6.16 -2.93 -11.27
CA VAL A 15 4.80 -2.73 -10.73
C VAL A 15 3.82 -2.68 -11.90
N PHE A 16 4.16 -2.02 -13.01
CA PHE A 16 3.33 -2.00 -14.21
C PHE A 16 3.20 -3.38 -14.86
N PHE A 17 4.27 -4.17 -14.99
CA PHE A 17 4.27 -5.46 -15.69
C PHE A 17 3.64 -6.59 -14.87
N ASN A 18 3.81 -6.61 -13.54
CA ASN A 18 3.19 -7.62 -12.68
C ASN A 18 1.68 -7.39 -12.50
N GLU A 19 1.23 -6.13 -12.45
CA GLU A 19 -0.17 -5.79 -12.20
C GLU A 19 -0.98 -5.58 -13.50
N CYS A 20 -0.40 -5.03 -14.57
CA CYS A 20 -1.12 -4.87 -15.84
C CYS A 20 -1.23 -6.19 -16.64
N GLY A 21 -0.61 -7.28 -16.15
CA GLY A 21 -0.73 -8.63 -16.67
C GLY A 21 -1.97 -9.39 -16.18
N GLU A 22 -2.70 -8.90 -15.18
CA GLU A 22 -3.92 -9.52 -14.67
C GLU A 22 -5.09 -8.52 -14.66
N LYS A 23 -5.89 -8.57 -15.74
CA LYS A 23 -7.24 -7.99 -15.88
C LYS A 23 -7.45 -6.59 -15.27
N LEU A 24 -7.43 -5.58 -16.16
CA LEU A 24 -8.03 -4.24 -16.00
C LEU A 24 -9.32 -4.16 -15.18
N ASP A 25 -10.10 -5.24 -15.12
CA ASP A 25 -11.33 -5.35 -14.32
C ASP A 25 -11.11 -5.26 -12.80
N LEU A 26 -9.89 -5.49 -12.30
CA LEU A 26 -9.56 -5.50 -10.87
C LEU A 26 -9.13 -4.13 -10.31
N ILE A 27 -8.89 -3.13 -11.17
CA ILE A 27 -8.48 -1.78 -10.73
C ILE A 27 -9.60 -1.04 -9.98
N VAL A 28 -10.81 -1.58 -9.98
CA VAL A 28 -11.90 -1.14 -9.10
C VAL A 28 -12.48 -2.37 -8.42
N SER A 29 -12.31 -2.47 -7.12
CA SER A 29 -12.81 -3.57 -6.32
C SER A 29 -13.51 -3.07 -5.06
N TRP A 30 -14.43 -3.89 -4.56
CA TRP A 30 -15.09 -3.70 -3.28
C TRP A 30 -15.28 -5.09 -2.69
N ASN A 31 -14.48 -5.46 -1.68
CA ASN A 31 -14.53 -6.84 -1.16
C ASN A 31 -15.75 -7.05 -0.26
N LYS A 32 -16.14 -8.31 -0.13
CA LYS A 32 -17.24 -8.69 0.75
C LYS A 32 -16.85 -8.42 2.21
N GLY A 33 -17.65 -7.62 2.91
CA GLY A 33 -17.42 -7.27 4.31
C GLY A 33 -16.57 -6.00 4.51
N GLU A 34 -16.18 -5.32 3.44
CA GLU A 34 -15.59 -3.98 3.49
C GLU A 34 -16.67 -2.91 3.26
N ASP A 35 -16.46 -1.73 3.83
CA ASP A 35 -17.30 -0.55 3.71
C ASP A 35 -16.71 0.53 2.79
N PHE A 36 -15.59 0.22 2.13
CA PHE A 36 -14.84 1.07 1.21
C PHE A 36 -14.59 0.36 -0.14
N MET A 37 -14.26 1.15 -1.15
CA MET A 37 -13.71 0.66 -2.42
C MET A 37 -12.17 0.67 -2.39
N SER A 38 -11.58 -0.24 -3.14
CA SER A 38 -10.14 -0.30 -3.38
C SER A 38 -9.87 -0.07 -4.87
N LEU A 39 -9.09 0.97 -5.17
CA LEU A 39 -8.93 1.52 -6.52
C LEU A 39 -7.48 1.53 -6.99
N GLY A 40 -7.28 1.34 -8.29
CA GLY A 40 -5.99 1.49 -8.95
C GLY A 40 -4.94 0.46 -8.54
N LEU A 41 -3.73 0.70 -9.04
CA LEU A 41 -2.54 -0.14 -8.89
C LEU A 41 -2.12 -0.34 -7.42
N GLY A 42 -2.37 0.68 -6.59
CA GLY A 42 -2.04 0.66 -5.17
C GLY A 42 -3.23 0.28 -4.30
N HIS A 43 -4.32 -0.24 -4.85
CA HIS A 43 -5.51 -0.63 -4.06
C HIS A 43 -6.00 0.49 -3.13
N PHE A 44 -5.94 1.73 -3.62
CA PHE A 44 -6.19 2.95 -2.86
C PHE A 44 -7.60 2.94 -2.26
N ILE A 45 -7.66 3.08 -0.94
CA ILE A 45 -8.88 3.02 -0.17
C ILE A 45 -9.66 4.31 -0.40
N TRP A 46 -10.92 4.17 -0.79
CA TRP A 46 -11.88 5.26 -0.88
C TRP A 46 -13.12 4.93 -0.06
N TYR A 47 -13.32 5.67 1.02
CA TYR A 47 -14.46 5.52 1.90
C TYR A 47 -15.66 6.29 1.37
N GLN A 48 -16.85 5.79 1.72
CA GLN A 48 -18.06 6.57 1.52
C GLN A 48 -18.04 7.77 2.46
N LYS A 49 -18.53 8.90 1.99
CA LYS A 49 -18.60 10.14 2.75
C LYS A 49 -19.25 9.92 4.13
N ASP A 50 -18.69 10.59 5.14
CA ASP A 50 -19.19 10.63 6.52
C ASP A 50 -19.24 9.27 7.26
N LYS A 51 -18.49 8.26 6.80
CA LYS A 51 -18.29 7.01 7.55
C LYS A 51 -17.07 7.08 8.47
N ASP A 52 -17.14 6.29 9.54
CA ASP A 52 -16.01 6.12 10.46
C ASP A 52 -14.95 5.22 9.81
N ASN A 53 -13.73 5.74 9.70
CA ASN A 53 -12.69 5.14 8.89
C ASN A 53 -11.78 4.30 9.77
N ARG A 54 -11.88 2.97 9.63
CA ARG A 54 -10.97 2.03 10.31
C ARG A 54 -9.54 2.08 9.79
N PHE A 55 -9.36 2.47 8.53
CA PHE A 55 -8.06 2.55 7.85
C PHE A 55 -7.82 3.96 7.32
N GLU A 56 -6.55 4.26 7.01
CA GLU A 56 -6.20 5.52 6.36
C GLU A 56 -6.73 5.54 4.92
N GLU A 57 -7.46 6.60 4.58
CA GLU A 57 -7.97 6.80 3.22
C GLU A 57 -6.86 7.28 2.28
N SER A 58 -6.62 6.55 1.18
CA SER A 58 -5.47 6.79 0.30
C SER A 58 -5.84 7.28 -1.10
N PHE A 59 -7.08 7.09 -1.55
CA PHE A 59 -7.49 7.57 -2.88
C PHE A 59 -7.55 9.10 -3.00
N PRO A 60 -8.10 9.88 -2.05
CA PRO A 60 -8.02 11.35 -2.10
C PRO A 60 -6.57 11.87 -2.06
N ARG A 61 -5.68 11.17 -1.34
CA ARG A 61 -4.24 11.49 -1.34
C ARG A 61 -3.63 11.32 -2.74
N LEU A 62 -3.98 10.24 -3.45
CA LEU A 62 -3.58 10.05 -4.84
C LEU A 62 -4.13 11.17 -5.74
N LEU A 63 -5.40 11.56 -5.59
CA LEU A 63 -5.97 12.64 -6.42
C LEU A 63 -5.24 13.97 -6.22
N ASN A 64 -4.91 14.31 -4.98
CA ASN A 64 -4.10 15.50 -4.67
C ASN A 64 -2.70 15.41 -5.28
N PHE A 65 -2.07 14.25 -5.19
CA PHE A 65 -0.77 14.02 -5.83
C PHE A 65 -0.83 14.21 -7.36
N ILE A 66 -1.86 13.64 -8.02
CA ILE A 66 -2.07 13.79 -9.47
C ILE A 66 -2.23 15.28 -9.84
N ARG A 67 -2.94 16.07 -9.02
CA ARG A 67 -3.07 17.53 -9.18
C ARG A 67 -1.71 18.23 -9.07
N GLU A 68 -0.93 17.89 -8.04
CA GLU A 68 0.41 18.47 -7.82
C GLU A 68 1.38 18.17 -8.97
N LYS A 69 1.25 17.01 -9.60
CA LYS A 69 2.00 16.65 -10.82
C LYS A 69 1.43 17.29 -12.11
N GLY A 70 0.45 18.19 -11.99
CA GLY A 70 -0.08 19.00 -13.09
C GLY A 70 -1.14 18.33 -13.94
N ARG A 71 -1.61 17.13 -13.58
CA ARG A 71 -2.71 16.45 -14.29
C ARG A 71 -4.05 16.90 -13.69
N LYS A 72 -4.92 17.42 -14.56
CA LYS A 72 -6.27 17.83 -14.15
C LYS A 72 -7.12 16.62 -13.77
N ILE A 73 -7.84 16.73 -12.66
CA ILE A 73 -8.88 15.79 -12.27
C ILE A 73 -10.17 16.16 -13.03
N PRO A 74 -10.85 15.20 -13.68
CA PRO A 74 -12.11 15.49 -14.35
C PRO A 74 -13.18 15.99 -13.36
N VAL A 75 -14.00 16.95 -13.80
CA VAL A 75 -15.05 17.58 -12.95
C VAL A 75 -15.95 16.54 -12.28
N TRP A 76 -16.37 15.50 -13.01
CA TRP A 76 -17.22 14.43 -12.45
C TRP A 76 -16.55 13.69 -11.28
N LEU A 77 -15.22 13.55 -11.28
CA LEU A 77 -14.48 12.88 -10.22
C LEU A 77 -14.27 13.81 -9.03
N GLU A 78 -14.06 15.11 -9.26
CA GLU A 78 -14.03 16.12 -8.19
C GLU A 78 -15.38 16.23 -7.47
N GLU A 79 -16.48 16.13 -8.22
CA GLU A 79 -17.83 16.07 -7.66
C GLU A 79 -18.04 14.81 -6.81
N MET A 80 -17.59 13.64 -7.28
CA MET A 80 -17.63 12.39 -6.50
C MET A 80 -16.74 12.45 -5.25
N GLU A 81 -15.56 13.05 -5.33
CA GLU A 81 -14.66 13.23 -4.17
C GLU A 81 -15.34 14.09 -3.09
N ARG A 82 -15.99 15.19 -3.48
CA ARG A 82 -16.67 16.12 -2.56
C ARG A 82 -17.97 15.57 -1.97
N ASN A 83 -18.73 14.84 -2.78
CA ASN A 83 -20.09 14.41 -2.43
C ASN A 83 -20.18 12.93 -2.01
N GLY A 84 -19.11 12.16 -2.19
CA GLY A 84 -19.12 10.71 -2.12
C GLY A 84 -19.48 10.07 -3.46
N TYR A 85 -19.01 8.84 -3.67
CA TYR A 85 -19.33 8.05 -4.86
C TYR A 85 -20.79 7.56 -4.83
N PRO A 86 -21.43 7.33 -5.99
CA PRO A 86 -22.86 7.09 -6.07
C PRO A 86 -23.32 5.70 -5.59
N TRP A 87 -22.40 4.73 -5.53
CA TRP A 87 -22.72 3.34 -5.15
C TRP A 87 -22.85 3.20 -3.64
N ARG A 88 -24.03 2.81 -3.15
CA ARG A 88 -24.30 2.64 -1.72
C ARG A 88 -23.63 1.42 -1.12
N ASN A 89 -23.41 0.38 -1.94
CA ASN A 89 -22.79 -0.86 -1.53
C ASN A 89 -22.20 -1.62 -2.74
N ARG A 90 -21.43 -2.66 -2.43
CA ARG A 90 -20.85 -3.58 -3.41
C ARG A 90 -21.86 -4.14 -4.43
N GLN A 91 -23.07 -4.48 -4.01
CA GLN A 91 -24.07 -5.06 -4.92
C GLN A 91 -24.50 -4.04 -5.98
N GLU A 92 -24.67 -2.79 -5.58
CA GLU A 92 -24.97 -1.69 -6.50
C GLU A 92 -23.79 -1.41 -7.44
N LEU A 93 -22.54 -1.45 -6.97
CA LEU A 93 -21.36 -1.36 -7.84
C LEU A 93 -21.36 -2.48 -8.89
N LEU A 94 -21.62 -3.72 -8.49
CA LEU A 94 -21.66 -4.87 -9.39
C LEU A 94 -22.82 -4.83 -10.39
N GLN A 95 -23.99 -4.36 -9.98
CA GLN A 95 -25.15 -4.20 -10.87
C GLN A 95 -24.95 -3.09 -11.91
N ASN A 96 -24.05 -2.14 -11.63
CA ASN A 96 -23.74 -1.00 -12.49
C ASN A 96 -22.40 -1.15 -13.21
N LEU A 97 -21.87 -2.38 -13.35
CA LEU A 97 -20.57 -2.66 -13.98
C LEU A 97 -20.40 -2.08 -15.39
N HIS A 98 -21.53 -1.86 -16.09
CA HIS A 98 -21.60 -1.37 -17.46
C HIS A 98 -22.09 0.08 -17.57
N LYS A 99 -22.33 0.77 -16.46
CA LYS A 99 -22.71 2.20 -16.49
C LYS A 99 -21.49 3.08 -16.75
N ASP A 100 -21.73 4.18 -17.45
CA ASP A 100 -20.71 5.13 -17.91
C ASP A 100 -19.76 5.60 -16.79
N ASP A 101 -20.26 5.75 -15.57
CA ASP A 101 -19.46 6.28 -14.46
C ASP A 101 -18.36 5.32 -14.01
N LEU A 102 -18.62 4.00 -13.98
CA LEU A 102 -17.58 3.03 -13.67
C LEU A 102 -16.56 2.91 -14.81
N ALA A 103 -17.02 3.01 -16.05
CA ALA A 103 -16.14 3.02 -17.22
C ALA A 103 -15.21 4.25 -17.22
N LYS A 104 -15.75 5.44 -16.89
CA LYS A 104 -14.96 6.67 -16.72
C LYS A 104 -13.94 6.54 -15.60
N LEU A 105 -14.31 5.97 -14.46
CA LEU A 105 -13.39 5.74 -13.33
C LEU A 105 -12.27 4.77 -13.71
N ARG A 106 -12.60 3.63 -14.32
CA ARG A 106 -11.59 2.67 -14.80
C ARG A 106 -10.64 3.31 -15.78
N ARG A 107 -11.15 4.08 -16.75
CA ARG A 107 -10.31 4.76 -17.72
C ARG A 107 -9.41 5.81 -17.08
N PHE A 108 -9.93 6.59 -16.13
CA PHE A 108 -9.10 7.54 -15.39
C PHE A 108 -7.97 6.84 -14.63
N LEU A 109 -8.26 5.73 -13.95
CA LEU A 109 -7.25 4.95 -13.23
C LEU A 109 -6.22 4.35 -14.19
N HIS A 110 -6.65 3.82 -15.33
CA HIS A 110 -5.73 3.32 -16.35
C HIS A 110 -4.82 4.43 -16.92
N ASP A 111 -5.40 5.56 -17.29
CA ASP A 111 -4.68 6.69 -17.89
C ASP A 111 -3.74 7.40 -16.89
N THR A 112 -3.83 7.05 -15.60
CA THR A 112 -2.99 7.59 -14.51
C THR A 112 -2.07 6.54 -13.89
N LEU A 113 -1.93 5.33 -14.45
CA LEU A 113 -1.05 4.28 -13.94
C LEU A 113 0.39 4.75 -13.67
N PRO A 114 1.08 5.50 -14.57
CA PRO A 114 2.42 6.00 -14.28
C PRO A 114 2.47 6.93 -13.06
N LEU A 115 1.43 7.74 -12.84
CA LEU A 115 1.33 8.64 -11.69
C LEU A 115 1.04 7.87 -10.39
N GLN A 116 0.26 6.79 -10.46
CA GLN A 116 0.02 5.89 -9.33
C GLN A 116 1.32 5.18 -8.90
N ALA A 117 2.08 4.66 -9.86
CA ALA A 117 3.39 4.06 -9.58
C ALA A 117 4.36 5.09 -8.96
N LEU A 118 4.38 6.32 -9.49
CA LEU A 118 5.18 7.40 -8.91
C LEU A 118 4.73 7.77 -7.49
N PHE A 119 3.44 7.81 -7.21
CA PHE A 119 2.91 8.06 -5.88
C PHE A 119 3.38 7.01 -4.87
N LEU A 120 3.29 5.72 -5.23
CA LEU A 120 3.76 4.61 -4.40
C LEU A 120 5.27 4.69 -4.15
N PHE A 121 6.03 5.05 -5.18
CA PHE A 121 7.47 5.24 -5.08
C PHE A 121 7.87 6.38 -4.15
N GLU A 122 7.24 7.56 -4.28
CA GLU A 122 7.51 8.70 -3.41
C GLU A 122 7.12 8.37 -1.96
N ARG A 123 6.01 7.67 -1.75
CA ARG A 123 5.62 7.16 -0.42
C ARG A 123 6.67 6.22 0.17
N LEU A 124 7.24 5.30 -0.61
CA LEU A 124 8.31 4.41 -0.14
C LEU A 124 9.58 5.20 0.21
N ASN A 125 9.97 6.19 -0.61
CA ASN A 125 11.12 7.04 -0.33
C ASN A 125 10.95 7.85 0.97
N ASP A 126 9.73 8.28 1.27
CA ASP A 126 9.40 8.99 2.50
C ASP A 126 9.31 8.07 3.72
N ALA A 127 9.07 6.77 3.53
CA ALA A 127 8.91 5.81 4.62
C ALA A 127 10.23 5.59 5.39
N LEU A 128 11.37 5.43 4.70
CA LEU A 128 12.63 5.13 5.38
C LEU A 128 13.08 6.23 6.36
N PRO A 129 13.11 7.53 6.01
CA PRO A 129 13.43 8.59 6.97
C PRO A 129 12.51 8.61 8.19
N LYS A 130 11.21 8.34 8.03
CA LYS A 130 10.26 8.24 9.15
C LYS A 130 10.59 7.05 10.05
N MET A 131 10.86 5.88 9.46
CA MET A 131 11.26 4.68 10.20
C MET A 131 12.53 4.92 11.01
N LEU A 132 13.56 5.54 10.42
CA LEU A 132 14.83 5.83 11.11
C LEU A 132 14.66 6.84 12.27
N LYS A 133 13.72 7.78 12.15
CA LYS A 133 13.39 8.70 13.24
C LYS A 133 12.80 7.99 14.45
N VAL A 134 11.99 6.96 14.23
CA VAL A 134 11.28 6.19 15.27
C VAL A 134 12.11 5.02 15.81
N ALA A 135 12.96 4.41 14.98
CA ALA A 135 13.78 3.27 15.34
C ALA A 135 14.72 3.57 16.52
N ALA A 136 14.94 2.56 17.36
CA ALA A 136 15.92 2.61 18.45
C ALA A 136 17.31 2.96 17.89
N PRO A 137 18.13 3.78 18.58
CA PRO A 137 19.43 4.23 18.07
C PRO A 137 20.32 3.11 17.54
N ASP A 138 20.36 1.98 18.24
CA ASP A 138 21.19 0.82 17.89
C ASP A 138 20.65 0.04 16.68
N SER A 139 19.34 0.12 16.42
CA SER A 139 18.68 -0.55 15.29
C SER A 139 18.77 0.24 13.98
N ARG A 140 18.94 1.57 14.03
CA ARG A 140 18.87 2.44 12.84
C ARG A 140 19.77 2.00 11.69
N LYS A 141 21.03 1.68 11.98
CA LYS A 141 22.00 1.21 10.96
C LYS A 141 21.58 -0.12 10.35
N ASN A 142 20.98 -1.01 11.15
CA ASN A 142 20.47 -2.28 10.64
C ASN A 142 19.25 -2.05 9.74
N VAL A 143 18.29 -1.24 10.18
CA VAL A 143 17.08 -0.92 9.40
C VAL A 143 17.44 -0.32 8.04
N GLU A 144 18.32 0.69 8.01
CA GLU A 144 18.78 1.30 6.77
C GLU A 144 19.49 0.28 5.86
N TYR A 145 20.36 -0.56 6.44
CA TYR A 145 21.05 -1.61 5.69
C TYR A 145 20.07 -2.62 5.09
N GLN A 146 19.12 -3.15 5.87
CA GLN A 146 18.18 -4.16 5.41
C GLN A 146 17.21 -3.59 4.37
N PHE A 147 16.78 -2.34 4.53
CA PHE A 147 16.00 -1.63 3.52
C PHE A 147 16.75 -1.58 2.19
N CYS A 148 18.00 -1.09 2.21
CA CYS A 148 18.81 -0.99 1.00
C CYS A 148 19.10 -2.38 0.42
N ARG A 149 19.45 -3.36 1.26
CA ARG A 149 19.71 -4.73 0.83
C ARG A 149 18.51 -5.31 0.08
N LEU A 150 17.31 -5.16 0.62
CA LEU A 150 16.09 -5.64 -0.03
C LEU A 150 15.80 -4.84 -1.31
N ALA A 151 15.98 -3.52 -1.30
CA ALA A 151 15.77 -2.69 -2.49
C ALA A 151 16.69 -3.07 -3.67
N HIS A 152 17.89 -3.60 -3.40
CA HIS A 152 18.80 -4.07 -4.45
C HIS A 152 18.57 -5.54 -4.88
N THR A 153 17.64 -6.26 -4.24
CA THR A 153 17.28 -7.63 -4.62
C THR A 153 16.18 -7.61 -5.68
N PRO A 154 16.23 -8.47 -6.72
CA PRO A 154 15.12 -8.63 -7.66
C PRO A 154 13.78 -8.87 -6.95
N GLY A 155 12.76 -8.07 -7.27
CA GLY A 155 11.44 -8.09 -6.62
C GLY A 155 11.38 -7.47 -5.23
N GLY A 156 12.50 -7.07 -4.64
CA GLY A 156 12.53 -6.52 -3.28
C GLY A 156 11.92 -5.13 -3.16
N ILE A 157 12.03 -4.28 -4.19
CA ILE A 157 11.34 -2.98 -4.16
C ILE A 157 9.82 -3.15 -4.23
N TYR A 158 9.33 -4.09 -5.05
CA TYR A 158 7.91 -4.43 -5.08
C TYR A 158 7.44 -4.86 -3.69
N ALA A 159 8.19 -5.76 -3.03
CA ALA A 159 7.88 -6.19 -1.66
C ALA A 159 7.87 -5.02 -0.66
N LEU A 160 8.80 -4.06 -0.79
CA LEU A 160 8.84 -2.87 0.06
C LEU A 160 7.63 -1.95 -0.17
N VAL A 161 7.27 -1.68 -1.43
CA VAL A 161 6.10 -0.87 -1.81
C VAL A 161 4.82 -1.51 -1.28
N ASP A 162 4.62 -2.79 -1.60
CA ASP A 162 3.46 -3.58 -1.16
C ASP A 162 3.30 -3.52 0.37
N TYR A 163 4.39 -3.78 1.10
CA TYR A 163 4.33 -3.80 2.56
C TYR A 163 3.99 -2.43 3.16
N VAL A 164 4.61 -1.34 2.67
CA VAL A 164 4.29 0.04 3.11
C VAL A 164 2.85 0.42 2.78
N ASN A 165 2.32 -0.09 1.68
CA ASN A 165 0.99 0.25 1.20
C ASN A 165 -0.12 -0.53 1.93
N PHE A 166 0.09 -1.82 2.20
CA PHE A 166 -0.96 -2.69 2.77
C PHE A 166 -0.78 -3.01 4.26
N LYS A 167 0.45 -3.07 4.75
CA LYS A 167 0.75 -3.49 6.13
C LYS A 167 1.21 -2.32 7.02
N GLY A 168 1.64 -1.23 6.40
CA GLY A 168 2.05 0.00 7.07
C GLY A 168 3.56 0.14 7.27
N GLU A 169 3.97 1.35 7.59
CA GLU A 169 5.39 1.70 7.83
C GLU A 169 5.88 1.17 9.20
N GLY A 170 4.96 1.00 10.17
CA GLY A 170 5.29 0.57 11.54
C GLY A 170 5.82 1.70 12.42
N VAL A 171 5.39 2.93 12.12
CA VAL A 171 5.84 4.16 12.78
C VAL A 171 4.76 4.78 13.66
N LEU A 172 3.49 4.41 13.47
CA LEU A 172 2.39 4.95 14.27
C LEU A 172 2.28 4.24 15.63
N GLN A 173 1.72 4.91 16.63
CA GLN A 173 1.53 4.33 17.96
C GLN A 173 0.37 3.33 17.99
N ASN A 174 -0.69 3.59 17.22
CA ASN A 174 -1.86 2.71 17.09
C ASN A 174 -1.59 1.46 16.24
N GLU A 175 -0.40 1.34 15.63
CA GLU A 175 0.10 0.10 15.01
C GLU A 175 0.75 -0.82 16.06
N SER A 176 0.08 -1.02 17.20
CA SER A 176 0.55 -1.90 18.26
C SER A 176 -0.58 -2.57 19.05
N TYR A 177 -0.31 -3.78 19.53
CA TYR A 177 -1.16 -4.51 20.47
C TYR A 177 -0.28 -5.07 21.57
N ASN A 178 -0.66 -4.84 22.84
CA ASN A 178 0.14 -5.24 24.00
C ASN A 178 1.62 -4.86 23.85
N GLU A 179 1.88 -3.63 23.38
CA GLU A 179 3.22 -3.08 23.11
C GLU A 179 3.99 -3.76 21.96
N VAL A 180 3.42 -4.80 21.33
CA VAL A 180 3.97 -5.41 20.12
C VAL A 180 3.55 -4.59 18.91
N ARG A 181 4.53 -3.93 18.31
CA ARG A 181 4.36 -3.12 17.09
C ARG A 181 4.40 -3.99 15.84
N TRP A 182 3.80 -3.53 14.76
CA TRP A 182 3.92 -4.15 13.44
C TRP A 182 4.10 -3.11 12.33
N GLY A 183 4.64 -3.55 11.20
CA GLY A 183 4.89 -2.73 10.02
C GLY A 183 6.28 -2.99 9.46
N LEU A 184 6.63 -2.27 8.40
CA LEU A 184 7.90 -2.50 7.69
C LEU A 184 9.11 -2.35 8.62
N LEU A 185 9.09 -1.35 9.52
CA LEU A 185 10.17 -1.12 10.48
C LEU A 185 10.51 -2.39 11.27
N GLN A 186 9.51 -3.05 11.88
CA GLN A 186 9.74 -4.23 12.71
C GLN A 186 10.21 -5.43 11.89
N VAL A 187 9.80 -5.56 10.63
CA VAL A 187 10.34 -6.60 9.73
C VAL A 187 11.83 -6.38 9.51
N LEU A 188 12.24 -5.14 9.20
CA LEU A 188 13.63 -4.78 8.95
C LEU A 188 14.50 -4.87 10.20
N GLU A 189 13.97 -4.53 11.37
CA GLU A 189 14.66 -4.71 12.66
C GLU A 189 14.97 -6.17 12.95
N ASN A 190 14.08 -7.09 12.58
CA ASN A 190 14.25 -8.53 12.78
C ASN A 190 15.09 -9.24 11.70
N MET A 191 15.43 -8.54 10.60
CA MET A 191 16.35 -9.04 9.59
C MET A 191 17.81 -8.83 10.02
N SER A 192 18.65 -9.84 9.79
CA SER A 192 20.06 -9.86 10.19
C SER A 192 21.01 -10.37 9.10
N GLY A 193 20.47 -10.97 8.04
CA GLY A 193 21.26 -11.47 6.91
C GLY A 193 22.09 -10.39 6.23
N ARG A 194 23.17 -10.83 5.58
CA ARG A 194 24.13 -9.93 4.92
C ARG A 194 24.29 -10.21 3.43
N ASP A 195 23.92 -11.39 2.95
CA ASP A 195 24.00 -11.78 1.54
C ASP A 195 23.07 -10.95 0.67
N ARG A 196 23.57 -10.43 -0.46
CA ARG A 196 22.86 -9.48 -1.33
C ARG A 196 22.14 -10.14 -2.51
N ASP A 197 21.68 -11.36 -2.31
CA ASP A 197 20.97 -12.16 -3.32
C ASP A 197 19.49 -12.35 -2.95
N ILE A 198 18.84 -13.36 -3.52
CA ILE A 198 17.43 -13.68 -3.26
C ILE A 198 17.15 -14.05 -1.78
N SER A 199 18.17 -14.40 -1.00
CA SER A 199 18.03 -14.67 0.44
C SER A 199 17.46 -13.48 1.21
N ALA A 200 17.71 -12.23 0.77
CA ALA A 200 17.16 -11.04 1.41
C ALA A 200 15.62 -11.00 1.32
N LEU A 201 15.07 -11.33 0.15
CA LEU A 201 13.62 -11.40 -0.05
C LEU A 201 13.00 -12.57 0.74
N ASN A 202 13.67 -13.73 0.75
CA ASN A 202 13.20 -14.88 1.53
C ASN A 202 13.18 -14.58 3.04
N GLU A 203 14.22 -13.92 3.55
CA GLU A 203 14.31 -13.50 4.95
C GLU A 203 13.25 -12.44 5.29
N PHE A 204 13.01 -11.49 4.37
CA PHE A 204 11.94 -10.52 4.50
C PHE A 204 10.57 -11.20 4.63
N VAL A 205 10.23 -12.12 3.73
CA VAL A 205 8.97 -12.88 3.76
C VAL A 205 8.84 -13.68 5.06
N LEU A 206 9.92 -14.31 5.52
CA LEU A 206 9.93 -15.06 6.78
C LEU A 206 9.60 -14.16 7.96
N ASN A 207 10.25 -13.00 8.07
CA ASN A 207 10.05 -12.05 9.16
C ASN A 207 8.66 -11.39 9.09
N ALA A 208 8.19 -11.03 7.91
CA ALA A 208 6.83 -10.55 7.68
C ALA A 208 5.77 -11.55 8.18
N LYS A 209 5.92 -12.85 7.86
CA LYS A 209 5.00 -13.91 8.32
C LYS A 209 5.05 -14.11 9.84
N LYS A 210 6.24 -14.05 10.44
CA LYS A 210 6.40 -14.14 11.89
C LYS A 210 5.72 -12.97 12.60
N LEU A 211 5.93 -11.75 12.11
CA LEU A 211 5.33 -10.54 12.66
C LEU A 211 3.80 -10.57 12.56
N LEU A 212 3.25 -11.03 11.43
CA LEU A 212 1.81 -11.20 11.27
C LEU A 212 1.24 -12.20 12.30
N LYS A 213 1.91 -13.35 12.51
CA LYS A 213 1.51 -14.31 13.55
C LYS A 213 1.52 -13.67 14.95
N GLN A 214 2.55 -12.90 15.27
CA GLN A 214 2.64 -12.19 16.55
C GLN A 214 1.52 -11.18 16.72
N ARG A 215 1.21 -10.39 15.68
CA ARG A 215 0.10 -9.44 15.69
C ARG A 215 -1.23 -10.13 16.00
N VAL A 216 -1.54 -11.22 15.29
CA VAL A 216 -2.78 -11.99 15.50
C VAL A 216 -2.87 -12.56 16.92
N LEU A 217 -1.76 -13.09 17.45
CA LEU A 217 -1.72 -13.61 18.82
C LEU A 217 -1.90 -12.53 19.90
N ASN A 218 -1.51 -11.29 19.61
CA ASN A 218 -1.62 -10.17 20.55
C ASN A 218 -2.91 -9.35 20.37
N ALA A 219 -3.75 -9.69 19.38
CA ALA A 219 -4.99 -8.96 19.14
C ALA A 219 -5.89 -8.94 20.40
N PRO A 220 -6.52 -7.79 20.73
CA PRO A 220 -7.41 -7.68 21.89
C PRO A 220 -8.58 -8.67 21.84
N VAL A 221 -9.09 -9.05 23.01
CA VAL A 221 -10.28 -9.90 23.13
C VAL A 221 -11.45 -9.29 22.34
N GLY A 222 -12.05 -10.09 21.46
CA GLY A 222 -13.14 -9.66 20.58
C GLY A 222 -12.71 -9.17 19.19
N ILE A 223 -11.41 -9.08 18.92
CA ILE A 223 -10.85 -8.81 17.59
C ILE A 223 -10.23 -10.10 17.03
N ASP A 224 -10.90 -10.75 16.07
CA ASP A 224 -10.34 -11.90 15.37
C ASP A 224 -9.65 -11.47 14.07
N GLU A 225 -8.32 -11.52 14.10
CA GLU A 225 -7.44 -11.24 12.96
C GLU A 225 -6.93 -12.50 12.24
N SER A 226 -7.38 -13.70 12.65
CA SER A 226 -6.89 -14.99 12.11
C SER A 226 -7.07 -15.12 10.59
N ARG A 227 -8.10 -14.47 10.04
CA ARG A 227 -8.35 -14.41 8.58
C ARG A 227 -7.18 -13.86 7.77
N TRP A 228 -6.27 -13.08 8.38
CA TRP A 228 -5.12 -12.52 7.68
C TRP A 228 -3.98 -13.54 7.52
N LEU A 229 -3.96 -14.63 8.30
CA LEU A 229 -2.88 -15.63 8.27
C LEU A 229 -2.85 -16.48 6.98
N SER A 230 -3.93 -16.48 6.19
CA SER A 230 -4.00 -17.20 4.93
C SER A 230 -3.42 -16.43 3.73
N GLY A 231 -3.05 -15.15 3.93
CA GLY A 231 -2.45 -14.30 2.90
C GLY A 231 -0.94 -14.15 2.99
#